data_AF-A0A9C8XEY1-F1
#
_entry.id   AF-A0A9C8XEY1-F1
#
_cell.length_a   1.000
_cell.length_b   1.000
_cell.length_c   1.000
_cell.angle_alpha   90.00
_cell.angle_beta   90.00
_cell.angle_gamma   90.00
#
_symmetry.space_group_name_H-M   'P 1'
#
loop_
_entity.id
_entity.type
_entity.pdbx_description
1 polymer ?
#
loop_
_entity_poly.entity_id
_entity_poly.type
_entity_poly.pdbx_seq_one_letter_code
_entity_poly.pdbx_strand_id
1 'polypeptide(L)'
;MSFLNNFLDKTGLSLVFKRRIDDETLMHQNLAIIEQALGDILQNIESDIETEKQGLFKHPENPIEGSLGYLQYIINKPSGEKLILPRFSLVSCNSIKMTDTYRRLKDRLAESGYIIELKEVNIDYQGNDTYAQPADIFDDFERYFVVQISGW
;
A
#
# COMPACT_ATOMS: atom_id res chain seq x y z
N MET A 1 -7.07 28.43 27.45
CA MET A 1 -5.59 28.32 27.49
C MET A 1 -5.18 28.15 28.95
N SER A 2 -4.58 27.10 29.48
CA SER A 2 -4.20 25.79 28.99
C SER A 2 -3.92 24.94 30.26
N PHE A 3 -4.93 24.22 30.77
CA PHE A 3 -4.74 23.28 31.88
C PHE A 3 -4.31 21.89 31.39
N LEU A 4 -4.63 21.56 30.13
CA LEU A 4 -4.28 20.27 29.51
C LEU A 4 -2.78 20.17 29.18
N ASN A 5 -2.12 21.25 28.78
CA ASN A 5 -0.70 21.18 28.43
C ASN A 5 0.19 20.94 29.66
N ASN A 6 -0.21 21.42 30.85
CA ASN A 6 0.60 21.31 32.06
C ASN A 6 0.52 19.91 32.73
N PHE A 7 -0.46 19.09 32.34
CA PHE A 7 -0.63 17.73 32.87
C PHE A 7 0.16 16.68 32.06
N LEU A 8 0.31 16.92 30.75
CA LEU A 8 1.05 16.01 29.86
C LEU A 8 2.57 16.08 30.03
N ASP A 9 3.12 17.25 30.39
CA ASP A 9 4.57 17.38 30.64
C ASP A 9 5.00 16.80 32.00
N LYS A 10 4.10 16.77 33.00
CA LYS A 10 4.42 16.25 34.35
C LYS A 10 4.37 14.73 34.47
N THR A 11 3.77 14.03 33.51
CA THR A 11 3.59 12.57 33.55
C THR A 11 4.67 11.81 32.78
N GLY A 12 5.60 12.50 32.11
CA GLY A 12 6.61 11.85 31.25
C GLY A 12 6.04 11.21 29.98
N LEU A 13 4.71 11.25 29.78
CA LEU A 13 4.02 10.69 28.61
C LEU A 13 4.28 11.48 27.32
N SER A 14 4.74 12.74 27.44
CA SER A 14 5.21 13.59 26.33
C SER A 14 6.37 12.95 25.53
N LEU A 15 7.19 12.12 26.16
CA LEU A 15 8.31 11.40 25.52
C LEU A 15 7.88 10.13 24.77
N VAL A 16 6.71 9.57 25.06
CA VAL A 16 6.23 8.31 24.46
C VAL A 16 5.63 8.54 23.06
N PHE A 17 5.17 9.75 22.76
CA PHE A 17 4.49 10.11 21.50
C PHE A 17 5.22 11.18 20.67
N LYS A 18 6.51 11.42 20.91
CA LYS A 18 7.31 12.20 19.96
C LYS A 18 7.67 11.32 18.77
N ARG A 19 7.08 11.59 17.60
CA ARG A 19 7.60 11.14 16.30
C ARG A 19 9.10 11.37 16.29
N ARG A 20 9.89 10.33 16.07
CA ARG A 20 11.33 10.50 15.91
C ARG A 20 11.58 11.03 14.50
N ILE A 21 12.58 11.90 14.35
CA ILE A 21 13.01 12.43 13.03
C ILE A 21 13.31 11.27 12.06
N ASP A 22 13.75 10.14 12.61
CA ASP A 22 14.01 8.90 11.88
C ASP A 22 12.73 8.29 11.26
N ASP A 23 11.58 8.41 11.92
CA ASP A 23 10.31 7.84 11.46
C ASP A 23 9.76 8.60 10.24
N GLU A 24 9.91 9.93 10.21
CA GLU A 24 9.50 10.76 9.08
C GLU A 24 10.43 10.56 7.88
N THR A 25 11.74 10.43 8.14
CA THR A 25 12.72 10.11 7.08
C THR A 25 12.41 8.76 6.45
N LEU A 26 12.14 7.74 7.25
CA LEU A 26 11.77 6.40 6.78
C LEU A 26 10.43 6.41 6.03
N MET A 27 9.46 7.19 6.50
CA MET A 27 8.19 7.40 5.79
C MET A 27 8.42 7.96 4.38
N HIS A 28 9.22 9.02 4.25
CA HIS A 28 9.51 9.62 2.96
C HIS A 28 10.26 8.67 2.02
N GLN A 29 11.21 7.88 2.53
CA GLN A 29 11.90 6.86 1.75
C GLN A 29 10.94 5.79 1.23
N ASN A 30 10.07 5.26 2.09
CA ASN A 30 9.08 4.27 1.69
C ASN A 30 8.06 4.84 0.69
N LEU A 31 7.63 6.09 0.86
CA LEU A 31 6.76 6.76 -0.11
C LEU A 31 7.45 6.94 -1.47
N ALA A 32 8.74 7.27 -1.51
CA ALA A 32 9.48 7.38 -2.77
C ALA A 32 9.55 6.03 -3.51
N ILE A 33 9.77 4.93 -2.79
CA ILE A 33 9.72 3.57 -3.36
C ILE A 33 8.33 3.28 -3.94
N ILE A 34 7.28 3.62 -3.19
CA ILE A 34 5.88 3.44 -3.63
C ILE A 34 5.59 4.29 -4.89
N GLU A 35 6.03 5.54 -4.92
CA GLU A 35 5.85 6.42 -6.08
C GLU A 35 6.55 5.87 -7.33
N GLN A 36 7.74 5.30 -7.18
CA GLN A 36 8.44 4.64 -8.26
C GLN A 36 7.64 3.45 -8.79
N ALA A 37 7.21 2.54 -7.91
CA ALA A 37 6.44 1.35 -8.29
C ALA A 37 5.10 1.72 -8.96
N LEU A 38 4.40 2.73 -8.46
CA LEU A 38 3.18 3.24 -9.09
C LEU A 38 3.47 3.89 -10.45
N GLY A 39 4.66 4.48 -10.62
CA GLY A 39 5.11 5.06 -11.87
C GLY A 39 5.30 4.00 -12.94
N ASP A 40 5.85 2.85 -12.57
CA ASP A 40 6.02 1.70 -13.47
C ASP A 40 4.66 1.15 -13.91
N ILE A 41 3.70 1.03 -12.98
CA ILE A 41 2.32 0.64 -13.31
C ILE A 41 1.71 1.67 -14.28
N LEU A 42 1.81 2.96 -13.98
CA LEU A 42 1.25 4.03 -14.81
C LEU A 42 1.78 4.00 -16.26
N GLN A 43 3.05 3.62 -16.46
CA GLN A 43 3.64 3.54 -17.80
C GLN A 43 3.13 2.34 -18.61
N ASN A 44 2.84 1.22 -17.95
CA ASN A 44 2.58 -0.06 -18.62
C ASN A 44 1.11 -0.48 -18.60
N ILE A 45 0.27 0.22 -17.81
CA ILE A 45 -1.10 -0.23 -17.47
C ILE A 45 -1.98 -0.56 -18.69
N GLU A 46 -1.89 0.21 -19.77
CA GLU A 46 -2.69 -0.06 -20.98
C GLU A 46 -2.28 -1.37 -21.65
N SER A 47 -0.98 -1.61 -21.76
CA SER A 47 -0.46 -2.87 -22.29
C SER A 47 -0.83 -4.05 -21.39
N ASP A 48 -0.76 -3.85 -20.08
CA ASP A 48 -1.10 -4.88 -19.11
C ASP A 48 -2.59 -5.24 -19.17
N ILE A 49 -3.48 -4.25 -19.32
CA ILE A 49 -4.93 -4.48 -19.47
C ILE A 49 -5.21 -5.30 -20.74
N GLU A 50 -4.60 -4.95 -21.87
CA GLU A 50 -4.81 -5.70 -23.11
C GLU A 50 -4.24 -7.13 -23.03
N THR A 51 -3.11 -7.29 -22.33
CA THR A 51 -2.52 -8.61 -22.05
C THR A 51 -3.43 -9.44 -21.16
N GLU A 52 -4.05 -8.84 -20.16
CA GLU A 52 -4.99 -9.49 -19.26
C GLU A 52 -6.30 -9.86 -19.94
N LYS A 53 -6.84 -9.02 -20.84
CA LYS A 53 -8.01 -9.37 -21.66
C LYS A 53 -7.77 -10.60 -22.54
N GLN A 54 -6.52 -10.86 -22.91
CA GLN A 54 -6.09 -12.06 -23.63
C GLN A 54 -5.84 -13.25 -22.69
N GLY A 55 -5.94 -13.05 -21.37
CA GLY A 55 -5.66 -14.05 -20.34
C GLY A 55 -4.17 -14.39 -20.19
N LEU A 56 -3.30 -13.48 -20.61
CA LEU A 56 -1.84 -13.68 -20.63
C LEU A 56 -1.12 -12.95 -19.50
N PHE A 57 -1.83 -12.13 -18.73
CA PHE A 57 -1.24 -11.41 -17.62
C PHE A 57 -1.08 -12.35 -16.42
N LYS A 58 0.06 -12.23 -15.74
CA LYS A 58 0.42 -13.13 -14.64
C LYS A 58 -0.06 -12.57 -13.32
N HIS A 59 -1.09 -13.19 -12.77
CA HIS A 59 -1.58 -12.86 -11.44
C HIS A 59 -0.70 -13.47 -10.36
N PRO A 60 -0.20 -12.69 -9.38
CA PRO A 60 0.66 -13.20 -8.31
C PRO A 60 0.00 -14.29 -7.46
N GLU A 61 -1.32 -14.23 -7.30
CA GLU A 61 -2.12 -15.10 -6.43
C GLU A 61 -2.76 -16.28 -7.17
N ASN A 62 -2.80 -16.22 -8.50
CA ASN A 62 -3.54 -17.19 -9.30
C ASN A 62 -2.76 -17.54 -10.58
N PRO A 63 -2.02 -18.66 -10.60
CA PRO A 63 -1.24 -19.08 -11.77
C PRO A 63 -2.10 -19.73 -12.87
N ILE A 64 -3.43 -19.65 -12.77
CA ILE A 64 -4.35 -20.21 -13.76
C ILE A 64 -4.28 -19.39 -15.06
N GLU A 65 -4.35 -20.09 -16.19
CA GLU A 65 -4.44 -19.47 -17.52
C GLU A 65 -5.85 -18.92 -17.77
N GLY A 66 -5.94 -17.68 -18.26
CA GLY A 66 -7.21 -17.03 -18.60
C GLY A 66 -7.37 -15.64 -17.97
N SER A 67 -8.31 -14.86 -18.51
CA SER A 67 -8.61 -13.54 -17.97
C SER A 67 -9.42 -13.66 -16.69
N LEU A 68 -9.00 -12.96 -15.64
CA LEU A 68 -9.69 -12.82 -14.37
C LEU A 68 -10.56 -11.56 -14.31
N GLY A 69 -10.46 -10.67 -15.30
CA GLY A 69 -11.25 -9.42 -15.35
C GLY A 69 -10.74 -8.33 -14.41
N TYR A 70 -9.54 -8.51 -13.88
CA TYR A 70 -8.83 -7.52 -13.09
C TYR A 70 -7.33 -7.65 -13.31
N LEU A 71 -6.57 -6.64 -12.90
CA LEU A 71 -5.11 -6.64 -12.74
C LEU A 71 -4.80 -6.47 -11.27
N GLN A 72 -3.79 -7.18 -10.78
CA GLN A 72 -3.32 -7.04 -9.41
C GLN A 72 -1.80 -6.87 -9.34
N TYR A 73 -1.38 -5.77 -8.71
CA TYR A 73 0.03 -5.44 -8.51
C TYR A 73 0.34 -5.41 -7.03
N ILE A 74 1.40 -6.11 -6.63
CA ILE A 74 1.99 -5.97 -5.30
C ILE A 74 3.03 -4.87 -5.36
N ILE A 75 3.00 -3.93 -4.42
CA ILE A 75 4.02 -2.88 -4.38
C ILE A 75 5.35 -3.50 -3.89
N ASN A 76 6.33 -3.51 -4.78
CA ASN A 76 7.65 -4.08 -4.55
C ASN A 76 8.71 -2.98 -4.36
N LYS A 77 9.80 -3.34 -3.68
CA LYS A 77 11.05 -2.59 -3.68
C LYS A 77 11.69 -2.66 -5.08
N PRO A 78 12.66 -1.77 -5.39
CA PRO A 78 13.43 -1.86 -6.65
C PRO A 78 14.19 -3.19 -6.83
N SER A 79 14.45 -3.93 -5.74
CA SER A 79 15.04 -5.28 -5.78
C SER A 79 14.09 -6.36 -6.30
N GLY A 80 12.79 -6.06 -6.44
CA GLY A 80 11.74 -7.01 -6.84
C GLY A 80 11.04 -7.71 -5.67
N GLU A 81 11.53 -7.54 -4.43
CA GLU A 81 10.88 -8.06 -3.22
C GLU A 81 9.65 -7.22 -2.83
N LYS A 82 8.66 -7.83 -2.17
CA LYS A 82 7.52 -7.09 -1.61
C LYS A 82 8.00 -5.98 -0.67
N LEU A 83 7.43 -4.78 -0.79
CA LEU A 83 7.67 -3.72 0.20
C LEU A 83 6.86 -4.02 1.45
N ILE A 84 7.48 -4.75 2.37
CA ILE A 84 6.94 -5.07 3.68
C ILE A 84 7.24 -3.91 4.64
N LEU A 85 6.20 -3.39 5.29
CA LEU A 85 6.29 -2.32 6.27
C LEU A 85 5.88 -2.82 7.66
N PRO A 86 6.53 -2.32 8.73
CA PRO A 86 6.09 -2.62 10.08
C PRO A 86 4.72 -1.99 10.36
N ARG A 87 3.98 -2.56 11.33
CA ARG A 87 2.67 -2.07 11.78
C ARG A 87 2.65 -0.56 12.06
N PHE A 88 3.68 -0.07 12.76
CA PHE A 88 3.79 1.33 13.18
C PHE A 88 4.34 2.27 12.11
N SER A 89 4.54 1.79 10.86
CA SER A 89 4.92 2.65 9.76
C SER A 89 3.91 3.78 9.57
N LEU A 90 4.40 4.99 9.36
CA LEU A 90 3.57 6.17 9.10
C LEU A 90 2.94 6.16 7.70
N VAL A 91 3.39 5.26 6.82
CA VAL A 91 2.80 5.07 5.50
C VAL A 91 1.46 4.34 5.64
N SER A 92 0.42 4.86 5.00
CA SER A 92 -0.92 4.28 4.97
C SER A 92 -1.50 4.36 3.55
N CYS A 93 -2.60 3.65 3.29
CA CYS A 93 -3.35 3.81 2.05
C CYS A 93 -3.67 5.29 1.76
N ASN A 94 -3.97 6.09 2.78
CA ASN A 94 -4.27 7.51 2.60
C ASN A 94 -3.03 8.32 2.19
N SER A 95 -1.87 8.08 2.79
CA SER A 95 -0.65 8.78 2.37
C SER A 95 -0.26 8.43 0.94
N ILE A 96 -0.46 7.17 0.53
CA ILE A 96 -0.21 6.71 -0.84
C ILE A 96 -1.21 7.34 -1.81
N LYS A 97 -2.50 7.38 -1.48
CA LYS A 97 -3.53 8.03 -2.32
C LYS A 97 -3.31 9.52 -2.53
N MET A 98 -2.52 10.15 -1.65
CA MET A 98 -2.18 11.57 -1.72
C MET A 98 -0.92 11.84 -2.55
N THR A 99 -0.20 10.82 -3.01
CA THR A 99 0.94 11.00 -3.93
C THR A 99 0.46 11.43 -5.31
N ASP A 100 1.29 12.19 -6.02
CA ASP A 100 0.93 12.69 -7.35
C ASP A 100 0.84 11.52 -8.35
N THR A 101 1.70 10.52 -8.22
CA THR A 101 1.68 9.35 -9.11
C THR A 101 0.39 8.54 -8.96
N TYR A 102 -0.10 8.32 -7.73
CA TYR A 102 -1.37 7.62 -7.54
C TYR A 102 -2.55 8.37 -8.15
N ARG A 103 -2.60 9.71 -7.96
CA ARG A 103 -3.66 10.54 -8.54
C ARG A 103 -3.66 10.47 -10.06
N ARG A 104 -2.49 10.60 -10.69
CA ARG A 104 -2.34 10.47 -12.15
C ARG A 104 -2.79 9.09 -12.66
N LEU A 105 -2.43 8.02 -11.94
CA LEU A 105 -2.88 6.66 -12.27
C LEU A 105 -4.41 6.54 -12.17
N LYS A 106 -4.99 7.05 -11.08
CA LYS A 106 -6.44 7.06 -10.89
C LYS A 106 -7.15 7.84 -12.00
N ASP A 107 -6.66 9.03 -12.34
CA ASP A 107 -7.26 9.88 -13.36
C ASP A 107 -7.20 9.20 -14.74
N ARG A 108 -6.04 8.62 -15.09
CA ARG A 108 -5.85 7.87 -16.35
C ARG A 108 -6.81 6.68 -16.48
N LEU A 109 -7.01 5.94 -15.39
CA LEU A 109 -7.93 4.80 -15.37
C LEU A 109 -9.39 5.25 -15.45
N ALA A 110 -9.73 6.33 -14.74
CA ALA A 110 -11.08 6.90 -14.76
C ALA A 110 -11.48 7.42 -16.15
N GLU A 111 -10.55 8.02 -16.91
CA GLU A 111 -10.77 8.41 -18.32
C GLU A 111 -11.21 7.24 -19.20
N SER A 112 -10.74 6.04 -18.88
CA SER A 112 -11.03 4.79 -19.61
C SER A 112 -12.18 3.98 -18.98
N GLY A 113 -12.83 4.50 -17.93
CA GLY A 113 -13.93 3.83 -17.22
C GLY A 113 -13.51 2.73 -16.26
N TYR A 114 -12.20 2.57 -15.99
CA TYR A 114 -11.68 1.55 -15.08
C TYR A 114 -11.65 2.03 -13.63
N ILE A 115 -11.70 1.08 -12.71
CA ILE A 115 -11.71 1.30 -11.27
C ILE A 115 -10.35 0.88 -10.69
N ILE A 116 -9.76 1.73 -9.85
CA ILE A 116 -8.56 1.42 -9.06
C ILE A 116 -8.88 1.31 -7.57
N GLU A 117 -8.41 0.24 -6.96
CA GLU A 117 -8.47 0.01 -5.52
C GLU A 117 -7.05 -0.13 -4.96
N LEU A 118 -6.79 0.52 -3.82
CA LEU A 118 -5.57 0.33 -3.04
C LEU A 118 -5.95 -0.39 -1.75
N LYS A 119 -5.39 -1.58 -1.56
CA LYS A 119 -5.61 -2.46 -0.42
C LYS A 119 -4.35 -2.58 0.41
N GLU A 120 -4.55 -2.74 1.71
CA GLU A 120 -3.51 -3.06 2.68
C GLU A 120 -3.72 -4.50 3.14
N VAL A 121 -2.66 -5.30 3.11
CA VAL A 121 -2.71 -6.71 3.47
C VAL A 121 -1.76 -6.95 4.64
N ASN A 122 -2.26 -7.60 5.68
CA ASN A 122 -1.48 -7.97 6.85
C ASN A 122 -0.86 -9.35 6.63
N ILE A 123 0.39 -9.50 7.06
CA ILE A 123 1.15 -10.76 7.03
C ILE A 123 1.01 -11.38 8.41
N ASP A 124 0.41 -12.56 8.50
CA ASP A 124 0.31 -13.27 9.78
C ASP A 124 1.65 -13.90 10.22
N TYR A 125 1.74 -14.35 11.49
CA TYR A 125 2.96 -14.95 12.05
C TYR A 125 3.39 -16.26 11.36
N GLN A 126 2.54 -16.84 10.50
CA GLN A 126 2.85 -18.04 9.71
C GLN A 126 3.25 -17.70 8.27
N GLY A 127 3.29 -16.41 7.90
CA GLY A 127 3.61 -15.94 6.55
C GLY A 127 2.47 -16.10 5.55
N ASN A 128 1.24 -16.32 6.01
CA ASN A 128 0.06 -16.43 5.16
C ASN A 128 -0.67 -15.08 5.06
N ASP A 129 -1.16 -14.76 3.86
CA ASP A 129 -1.92 -13.54 3.58
C ASP A 129 -3.33 -13.68 4.20
N THR A 130 -3.66 -12.89 5.23
CA THR A 130 -4.99 -12.92 5.87
C THR A 130 -5.73 -11.60 5.75
N TYR A 131 -6.99 -11.67 5.29
CA TYR A 131 -7.94 -10.56 5.32
C TYR A 131 -8.45 -10.35 6.76
N ALA A 132 -8.35 -9.13 7.27
CA ALA A 132 -8.47 -8.81 8.70
C ALA A 132 -9.72 -9.41 9.41
N GLN A 133 -9.49 -10.19 10.47
CA GLN A 133 -10.50 -10.58 11.48
C GLN A 133 -10.34 -9.75 12.76
N PRO A 134 -11.42 -9.50 13.53
CA PRO A 134 -11.37 -8.60 14.67
C PRO A 134 -10.89 -9.30 15.96
N ALA A 135 -9.81 -8.71 16.50
CA ALA A 135 -9.41 -8.60 17.92
C ALA A 135 -8.92 -9.86 18.70
N ASP A 136 -7.80 -9.63 19.40
CA ASP A 136 -7.33 -10.27 20.64
C ASP A 136 -6.06 -11.14 20.65
N ILE A 137 -5.14 -10.97 19.70
CA ILE A 137 -3.75 -11.40 19.90
C ILE A 137 -2.80 -10.24 19.52
N PHE A 138 -1.91 -9.88 20.45
CA PHE A 138 -0.90 -8.83 20.30
C PHE A 138 0.22 -9.28 19.35
N ASP A 139 -0.12 -9.47 18.07
CA ASP A 139 0.85 -9.81 17.05
C ASP A 139 1.26 -8.55 16.27
N ASP A 140 2.57 -8.32 16.20
CA ASP A 140 3.23 -7.34 15.35
C ASP A 140 3.10 -7.79 13.89
N PHE A 141 1.95 -7.55 13.28
CA PHE A 141 1.75 -7.91 11.88
C PHE A 141 2.44 -6.89 10.98
N GLU A 142 3.42 -7.36 10.23
CA GLU A 142 3.94 -6.65 9.06
C GLU A 142 2.84 -6.57 7.99
N ARG A 143 2.98 -5.61 7.07
CA ARG A 143 1.97 -5.36 6.05
C ARG A 143 2.57 -4.94 4.73
N TYR A 144 1.82 -5.11 3.65
CA TYR A 144 2.16 -4.63 2.32
C TYR A 144 0.93 -4.06 1.61
N PHE A 145 1.17 -3.42 0.46
CA PHE A 145 0.11 -2.78 -0.32
C PHE A 145 -0.09 -3.47 -1.66
N VAL A 146 -1.35 -3.51 -2.07
CA VAL A 146 -1.79 -4.07 -3.36
C VAL A 146 -2.60 -3.03 -4.10
N VAL A 147 -2.30 -2.86 -5.38
CA VAL A 147 -3.11 -2.08 -6.32
C VAL A 147 -3.89 -3.04 -7.19
N GLN A 148 -5.21 -2.92 -7.20
CA GLN A 148 -6.09 -3.69 -8.05
C GLN A 148 -6.79 -2.76 -9.05
N ILE A 149 -6.86 -3.17 -10.32
CA ILE A 149 -7.50 -2.42 -11.39
C ILE A 149 -8.51 -3.33 -12.07
N SER A 150 -9.73 -2.86 -12.33
CA SER A 150 -10.83 -3.68 -12.87
C SER A 150 -11.86 -2.86 -13.64
N GLY A 151 -12.83 -3.54 -14.27
CA GLY A 151 -14.02 -2.90 -14.84
C GLY A 151 -14.12 -2.94 -16.38
N TRP A 152 -13.63 -4.00 -17.02
CA TRP A 152 -13.93 -4.32 -18.41
C TRP A 152 -14.77 -5.60 -18.54
#